data_AF-A0A7S0NFX2-F1
#
_entry.id   AF-A0A7S0NFX2-F1
#
_cell.length_a   1.000
_cell.length_b   1.000
_cell.length_c   1.000
_cell.angle_alpha   90.00
_cell.angle_beta   90.00
_cell.angle_gamma   90.00
#
_symmetry.space_group_name_H-M   'P 1'
#
loop_
_entity.id
_entity.type
_entity.pdbx_description
1 polymer ?
#
loop_
_entity_poly.entity_id
_entity_poly.type
_entity_poly.pdbx_seq_one_letter_code
_entity_poly.pdbx_strand_id
1 'polypeptide(L)'
;RAAGGGAPALQAVEGAVAAQSERPCPGCGAGTMALKFSRFGPFIGCSDYPNCSWTRQLSSASDNDEDAFKARVLGVQPTGDVLMDVFAGLEVSLRQGPYGHYVQLGGNLSRDEGGKGAGDGAKVPEVKQLKVVELREALLERGLETAGRKTELAARLLLAPDLRHLVAQKRVSLPAATAHENLTLPMALRLLSFPLRLGAMPDGAHSGCDVTLANGKFGPYVKLHVQPPAAAEADADAEEAEPPKDVLASLPKEACVYAIALDEAVELLQRRLARGPGR
;
A
#
# COMPACT_ATOMS: atom_id res chain seq x y z
N ARG A 1 61.21 58.89 -16.89
CA ARG A 1 61.27 57.82 -17.92
C ARG A 1 60.94 56.51 -17.20
N ALA A 2 59.95 55.77 -17.71
CA ALA A 2 59.31 54.53 -17.22
C ALA A 2 60.23 53.58 -16.42
N ALA A 3 59.83 53.01 -15.27
CA ALA A 3 58.69 52.14 -14.93
C ALA A 3 58.93 50.64 -15.22
N GLY A 4 58.61 49.81 -14.22
CA GLY A 4 58.65 48.34 -14.22
C GLY A 4 59.13 47.85 -12.85
N GLY A 5 58.31 47.41 -11.90
CA GLY A 5 56.98 46.82 -11.98
C GLY A 5 57.06 45.42 -11.39
N GLY A 6 57.21 45.34 -10.06
CA GLY A 6 57.30 44.09 -9.31
C GLY A 6 55.92 43.49 -9.02
N ALA A 7 55.76 42.20 -9.33
CA ALA A 7 54.82 41.30 -8.68
C ALA A 7 55.28 41.06 -7.22
N PRO A 8 54.47 40.54 -6.27
CA PRO A 8 53.45 39.52 -6.52
C PRO A 8 52.20 39.49 -5.61
N ALA A 9 51.35 38.50 -5.92
CA ALA A 9 50.72 37.57 -4.99
C ALA A 9 49.34 37.90 -4.35
N LEU A 10 48.35 37.17 -4.89
CA LEU A 10 47.45 36.25 -4.20
C LEU A 10 46.08 36.74 -3.70
N GLN A 11 45.07 36.11 -4.32
CA GLN A 11 43.83 35.58 -3.76
C GLN A 11 42.65 36.54 -3.53
N ALA A 12 41.64 36.40 -4.39
CA ALA A 12 40.29 36.90 -4.15
C ALA A 12 39.25 35.82 -4.52
N VAL A 13 38.86 35.09 -3.47
CA VAL A 13 37.53 34.64 -3.08
C VAL A 13 36.60 33.95 -4.10
N GLU A 14 36.42 32.66 -3.84
CA GLU A 14 35.32 31.80 -4.26
C GLU A 14 33.97 32.40 -3.84
N GLY A 15 33.15 32.79 -4.81
CA GLY A 15 31.77 33.22 -4.61
C GLY A 15 30.80 32.05 -4.78
N ALA A 16 30.37 31.46 -3.66
CA ALA A 16 29.19 30.60 -3.61
C ALA A 16 28.06 31.37 -2.93
N VAL A 17 27.21 32.00 -3.74
CA VAL A 17 25.98 32.67 -3.32
C VAL A 17 25.01 31.63 -2.77
N ALA A 18 24.83 31.62 -1.45
CA ALA A 18 23.77 30.88 -0.78
C ALA A 18 22.43 31.60 -1.00
N ALA A 19 21.46 30.89 -1.56
CA ALA A 19 20.08 31.33 -1.73
C ALA A 19 19.46 31.67 -0.36
N GLN A 20 19.29 32.95 -0.08
CA GLN A 20 18.60 33.45 1.12
C GLN A 20 17.09 33.52 0.83
N SER A 21 16.29 32.78 1.59
CA SER A 21 14.83 32.93 1.57
C SER A 21 14.43 34.18 2.35
N GLU A 22 14.08 35.26 1.65
CA GLU A 22 13.63 36.56 2.18
C GLU A 22 12.27 36.52 2.92
N ARG A 23 11.80 35.34 3.32
CA ARG A 23 10.49 35.20 3.95
C ARG A 23 10.58 35.62 5.44
N PRO A 24 9.75 36.56 5.89
CA PRO A 24 9.67 36.94 7.30
C PRO A 24 9.16 35.77 8.15
N CYS A 25 9.61 35.71 9.40
CA CYS A 25 9.23 34.67 10.36
C CYS A 25 7.76 34.85 10.77
N PRO A 26 6.90 33.82 10.67
CA PRO A 26 5.49 33.91 11.08
C PRO A 26 5.30 34.00 12.60
N GLY A 27 6.32 33.66 13.40
CA GLY A 27 6.24 33.72 14.86
C GLY A 27 6.44 35.13 15.42
N CYS A 28 7.38 35.90 14.87
CA CYS A 28 7.74 37.22 15.41
C CYS A 28 7.67 38.36 14.40
N GLY A 29 7.56 38.09 13.10
CA GLY A 29 7.51 39.10 12.03
C GLY A 29 8.81 39.88 11.77
N ALA A 30 9.69 40.01 12.76
CA ALA A 30 10.93 40.79 12.68
C ALA A 30 12.13 40.00 12.14
N GLY A 31 12.20 38.69 12.42
CA GLY A 31 13.28 37.82 11.95
C GLY A 31 13.03 37.25 10.56
N THR A 32 14.08 36.83 9.88
CA THR A 32 14.04 36.15 8.58
C THR A 32 14.19 34.65 8.76
N MET A 33 13.57 33.88 7.86
CA MET A 33 13.71 32.42 7.84
C MET A 33 15.03 31.99 7.21
N ALA A 34 15.85 31.28 7.98
CA ALA A 34 17.14 30.76 7.53
C ALA A 34 17.19 29.23 7.65
N LEU A 35 17.76 28.58 6.63
CA LEU A 35 18.08 27.16 6.63
C LEU A 35 19.24 26.89 7.61
N LYS A 36 19.01 26.04 8.61
CA LYS A 36 19.98 25.59 9.61
C LYS A 36 20.05 24.07 9.60
N PHE A 37 21.16 23.50 10.04
CA PHE A 37 21.36 22.05 10.11
C PHE A 37 21.49 21.62 11.57
N SER A 38 20.76 20.57 11.94
CA SER A 38 20.87 19.92 13.26
C SER A 38 21.30 18.47 13.12
N ARG A 39 21.61 17.81 14.24
CA ARG A 39 21.82 16.34 14.27
C ARG A 39 20.62 15.55 13.72
N PHE A 40 19.42 16.14 13.78
CA PHE A 40 18.16 15.53 13.35
C PHE A 40 17.78 15.92 11.91
N GLY A 41 18.65 16.66 11.19
CA GLY A 41 18.43 17.07 9.80
C GLY A 41 18.33 18.59 9.60
N PRO A 42 18.17 19.03 8.33
CA PRO A 42 17.96 20.43 7.97
C PRO A 42 16.60 20.95 8.47
N PHE A 43 16.59 22.15 9.02
CA PHE A 43 15.40 22.83 9.51
C PHE A 43 15.47 24.33 9.21
N ILE A 44 14.32 24.96 9.01
CA ILE A 44 14.19 26.42 8.91
C ILE A 44 14.04 26.95 10.33
N GLY A 45 14.89 27.91 10.71
CA GLY A 45 14.79 28.60 11.99
C GLY A 45 14.74 30.11 11.82
N CYS A 46 14.16 30.80 12.79
CA CYS A 46 14.22 32.26 12.86
C CYS A 46 15.68 32.74 13.02
N SER A 47 16.03 33.86 12.39
CA SER A 47 17.33 34.54 12.57
C SER A 47 17.44 35.21 13.94
N ASP A 48 16.32 35.62 14.54
CA ASP A 48 16.25 36.34 15.82
C ASP A 48 16.19 35.41 17.04
N TYR A 49 16.89 34.27 16.98
CA TYR A 49 17.09 33.41 18.15
C TYR A 49 18.19 34.03 19.04
N PRO A 50 18.02 34.14 20.38
CA PRO A 50 17.09 33.41 21.26
C PRO A 50 15.72 34.05 21.50
N ASN A 51 15.46 35.26 20.98
CA ASN A 51 14.20 35.98 21.22
C ASN A 51 12.99 35.32 20.53
N CYS A 52 13.25 34.58 19.44
CA CYS A 52 12.24 33.79 18.74
C CYS A 52 12.75 32.37 18.49
N SER A 53 12.11 31.38 19.11
CA SER A 53 12.42 29.94 18.99
C SER A 53 11.61 29.21 17.91
N TRP A 54 10.99 29.95 16.99
CA TRP A 54 10.22 29.36 15.90
C TRP A 54 11.14 28.55 14.97
N THR A 55 10.79 27.28 14.78
CA THR A 55 11.50 26.34 13.90
C THR A 55 10.51 25.50 13.12
N ARG A 56 10.86 25.12 11.90
CA ARG A 56 10.11 24.22 11.03
C ARG A 56 11.07 23.24 10.37
N GLN A 57 10.84 21.94 10.51
CA GLN A 57 11.66 20.93 9.83
C GLN A 57 11.45 21.04 8.32
N LEU A 58 12.54 20.98 7.53
CA LEU A 58 12.40 20.74 6.09
C LEU A 58 12.28 19.24 5.91
N SER A 59 11.03 18.74 5.86
CA SER A 59 10.80 17.40 5.34
C SER A 59 11.19 17.39 3.86
N SER A 60 11.94 16.38 3.46
CA SER A 60 12.07 16.03 2.06
C SER A 60 10.71 15.49 1.61
N ALA A 61 9.92 16.32 0.91
CA ALA A 61 8.66 15.94 0.27
C ALA A 61 7.80 14.98 1.11
N SER A 62 7.41 15.42 2.30
CA SER A 62 6.35 14.78 3.07
C SER A 62 5.56 15.91 3.70
N ASP A 63 4.45 16.26 3.04
CA ASP A 63 3.50 17.26 3.50
C ASP A 63 3.04 16.87 4.91
N ASN A 64 3.50 17.64 5.89
CA ASN A 64 2.75 17.85 7.11
C ASN A 64 1.67 18.89 6.78
N ASP A 65 0.63 18.45 6.08
CA ASP A 65 -0.66 19.08 6.14
C ASP A 65 -1.54 18.16 6.98
N GLU A 66 -2.09 18.72 8.05
CA GLU A 66 -3.01 18.07 8.99
C GLU A 66 -4.37 17.70 8.34
N ASP A 67 -4.41 17.53 7.02
CA ASP A 67 -5.55 17.13 6.19
C ASP A 67 -5.35 15.77 5.48
N ALA A 68 -4.19 15.11 5.63
CA ALA A 68 -3.82 13.91 4.87
C ALA A 68 -4.32 12.55 5.44
N PHE A 69 -5.44 12.52 6.15
CA PHE A 69 -6.15 11.26 6.48
C PHE A 69 -7.60 11.22 5.99
N LYS A 70 -7.97 12.05 5.00
CA LYS A 70 -9.29 11.93 4.38
C LYS A 70 -9.29 10.70 3.47
N ALA A 71 -9.77 9.57 4.00
CA ALA A 71 -10.08 8.39 3.21
C ALA A 71 -11.01 8.82 2.06
N ARG A 72 -10.49 8.85 0.82
CA ARG A 72 -11.31 9.18 -0.35
C ARG A 72 -12.14 7.95 -0.66
N VAL A 73 -13.44 8.01 -0.36
CA VAL A 73 -14.39 6.96 -0.71
C VAL A 73 -14.52 6.93 -2.24
N LEU A 74 -14.12 5.82 -2.85
CA LEU A 74 -14.21 5.62 -4.31
C LEU A 74 -15.60 5.11 -4.71
N GLY A 75 -16.31 4.47 -3.78
CA GLY A 75 -17.64 3.93 -3.98
C GLY A 75 -17.87 2.69 -3.13
N VAL A 76 -18.96 2.00 -3.41
CA VAL A 76 -19.31 0.71 -2.77
C VAL A 76 -19.06 -0.40 -3.77
N GLN A 77 -18.59 -1.57 -3.33
CA GLN A 77 -18.50 -2.74 -4.19
C GLN A 77 -19.91 -3.05 -4.73
N PRO A 78 -20.10 -3.05 -6.06
CA PRO A 78 -21.40 -3.33 -6.63
C PRO A 78 -21.85 -4.72 -6.20
N THR A 79 -23.09 -4.80 -5.74
CA THR A 79 -23.80 -6.05 -5.47
C THR A 79 -24.11 -6.69 -6.81
N GLY A 80 -23.16 -7.43 -7.39
CA GLY A 80 -23.41 -8.16 -8.64
C GLY A 80 -24.48 -9.24 -8.47
N ASP A 81 -25.10 -9.65 -9.57
CA ASP A 81 -26.21 -10.60 -9.70
C ASP A 81 -25.96 -12.03 -9.15
N VAL A 82 -24.83 -12.26 -8.50
CA VAL A 82 -24.45 -13.54 -7.89
C VAL A 82 -24.71 -13.44 -6.39
N LEU A 83 -25.75 -14.14 -5.93
CA LEU A 83 -26.33 -14.13 -4.58
C LEU A 83 -25.35 -14.43 -3.41
N MET A 84 -24.04 -14.59 -3.63
CA MET A 84 -23.11 -15.17 -2.65
C MET A 84 -21.80 -14.39 -2.45
N ASP A 85 -21.72 -13.11 -2.84
CA ASP A 85 -20.55 -12.29 -2.51
C ASP A 85 -20.63 -11.75 -1.08
N VAL A 86 -19.89 -12.39 -0.16
CA VAL A 86 -19.67 -11.96 1.25
C VAL A 86 -19.19 -10.52 1.36
N PHE A 87 -18.60 -9.99 0.29
CA PHE A 87 -18.00 -8.67 0.22
C PHE A 87 -18.89 -7.61 -0.45
N ALA A 88 -20.03 -8.00 -1.01
CA ALA A 88 -20.95 -7.07 -1.66
C ALA A 88 -21.50 -6.03 -0.66
N GLY A 89 -21.56 -4.77 -1.10
CA GLY A 89 -22.03 -3.65 -0.28
C GLY A 89 -20.96 -3.01 0.63
N LEU A 90 -19.70 -3.46 0.58
CA LEU A 90 -18.61 -2.84 1.33
C LEU A 90 -18.06 -1.59 0.64
N GLU A 91 -17.78 -0.55 1.42
CA GLU A 91 -17.13 0.66 0.90
C GLU A 91 -15.68 0.39 0.50
N VAL A 92 -15.29 0.92 -0.66
CA VAL A 92 -13.92 0.93 -1.15
C VAL A 92 -13.34 2.32 -0.91
N SER A 93 -12.30 2.39 -0.09
CA SER A 93 -11.65 3.65 0.27
C SER A 93 -10.18 3.68 -0.16
N LEU A 94 -9.74 4.84 -0.64
CA LEU A 94 -8.34 5.18 -0.87
C LEU A 94 -7.80 5.89 0.38
N ARG A 95 -6.72 5.38 0.94
CA ARG A 95 -6.07 5.91 2.14
C ARG A 95 -4.58 6.13 1.91
N GLN A 96 -3.98 6.98 2.74
CA GLN A 96 -2.54 7.20 2.78
C GLN A 96 -1.96 6.56 4.05
N GLY A 97 -0.80 5.91 3.91
CA GLY A 97 -0.08 5.28 5.02
C GLY A 97 1.43 5.53 4.92
N PRO A 98 2.22 5.05 5.89
CA PRO A 98 3.68 5.27 5.93
C PRO A 98 4.42 4.68 4.73
N TYR A 99 3.80 3.72 4.03
CA TYR A 99 4.37 3.05 2.85
C TYR A 99 3.76 3.53 1.53
N GLY A 100 3.01 4.63 1.55
CA GLY A 100 2.32 5.19 0.39
C GLY A 100 0.80 4.95 0.41
N HIS A 101 0.16 5.20 -0.72
CA HIS A 101 -1.29 5.07 -0.86
C HIS A 101 -1.72 3.61 -0.95
N TYR A 102 -2.87 3.28 -0.39
CA TYR A 102 -3.46 1.95 -0.47
C TYR A 102 -4.98 2.01 -0.62
N VAL A 103 -5.52 0.97 -1.24
CA VAL A 103 -6.95 0.72 -1.33
C VAL A 103 -7.35 -0.24 -0.23
N GLN A 104 -8.47 0.04 0.42
CA GLN A 104 -9.05 -0.80 1.45
C GLN A 104 -10.52 -1.06 1.15
N LEU A 105 -10.91 -2.34 1.24
CA LEU A 105 -12.31 -2.79 1.22
C LEU A 105 -12.84 -2.88 2.65
N GLY A 106 -13.95 -2.21 2.92
CA GLY A 106 -14.59 -2.12 4.23
C GLY A 106 -13.84 -1.22 5.23
N GLY A 107 -14.35 -1.16 6.46
CA GLY A 107 -13.70 -0.43 7.56
C GLY A 107 -14.12 1.02 7.73
N ASN A 108 -15.42 1.30 7.66
CA ASN A 108 -16.03 2.54 8.12
C ASN A 108 -15.79 2.68 9.63
N LEU A 109 -14.67 3.28 10.01
CA LEU A 109 -14.58 4.07 11.23
C LEU A 109 -14.34 5.49 10.73
N SER A 110 -15.43 6.21 10.41
CA SER A 110 -15.37 7.66 10.41
C SER A 110 -14.94 8.06 11.82
N ARG A 111 -13.69 8.51 11.92
CA ARG A 111 -13.08 9.04 13.13
C ARG A 111 -13.50 10.50 13.30
N ASP A 112 -14.80 10.72 13.29
CA ASP A 112 -15.47 11.98 13.54
C ASP A 112 -16.63 11.58 14.45
N GLU A 113 -16.48 11.58 15.78
CA GLU A 113 -16.53 12.79 16.61
C GLU A 113 -15.49 12.77 17.75
N GLY A 114 -14.91 13.96 18.02
CA GLY A 114 -13.69 14.14 18.79
C GLY A 114 -13.77 13.91 20.31
N GLY A 115 -12.64 13.46 20.87
CA GLY A 115 -12.39 13.48 22.31
C GLY A 115 -11.04 12.85 22.65
N LYS A 116 -10.14 13.64 23.24
CA LYS A 116 -8.88 13.15 23.84
C LYS A 116 -9.18 12.07 24.87
N GLY A 117 -8.74 10.84 24.63
CA GLY A 117 -8.82 9.76 25.61
C GLY A 117 -8.79 8.39 24.94
N ALA A 118 -8.05 7.47 25.54
CA ALA A 118 -8.00 6.07 25.13
C ALA A 118 -9.40 5.41 25.09
N GLY A 119 -9.58 4.43 24.21
CA GLY A 119 -10.72 3.51 24.27
C GLY A 119 -11.26 3.10 22.90
N ASP A 120 -10.95 1.87 22.51
CA ASP A 120 -11.78 1.04 21.64
C ASP A 120 -12.09 1.56 20.24
N GLY A 121 -11.09 1.45 19.36
CA GLY A 121 -11.42 0.98 18.01
C GLY A 121 -12.31 -0.25 18.19
N ALA A 122 -13.49 -0.27 17.57
CA ALA A 122 -14.37 -1.43 17.59
C ALA A 122 -13.58 -2.60 17.01
N LYS A 123 -12.84 -3.29 17.88
CA LYS A 123 -12.34 -4.64 17.65
C LYS A 123 -13.55 -5.35 17.13
N VAL A 124 -13.39 -6.06 16.02
CA VAL A 124 -14.30 -7.15 15.65
C VAL A 124 -14.78 -7.72 16.98
N PRO A 125 -16.09 -7.65 17.33
CA PRO A 125 -16.54 -8.24 18.58
C PRO A 125 -15.90 -9.61 18.58
N GLU A 126 -15.12 -9.98 19.60
CA GLU A 126 -14.36 -11.23 19.50
C GLU A 126 -15.40 -12.36 19.45
N VAL A 127 -15.92 -12.66 18.25
CA VAL A 127 -17.05 -13.55 18.02
C VAL A 127 -16.63 -14.96 18.46
N LYS A 128 -15.31 -15.19 18.49
CA LYS A 128 -14.64 -16.35 19.07
C LYS A 128 -14.84 -16.44 20.60
N GLN A 129 -14.87 -15.31 21.31
CA GLN A 129 -15.05 -15.24 22.77
C GLN A 129 -16.52 -15.32 23.21
N LEU A 130 -17.47 -14.92 22.36
CA LEU A 130 -18.89 -14.99 22.68
C LEU A 130 -19.33 -16.44 22.98
N LYS A 131 -20.21 -16.59 23.97
CA LYS A 131 -20.84 -17.89 24.28
C LYS A 131 -21.93 -18.20 23.25
N VAL A 132 -22.31 -19.47 23.16
CA VAL A 132 -23.36 -19.93 22.22
C VAL A 132 -24.69 -19.22 22.48
N VAL A 133 -25.02 -18.91 23.73
CA VAL A 133 -26.24 -18.19 24.12
C VAL A 133 -26.23 -16.76 23.55
N GLU A 134 -25.17 -16.01 23.81
CA GLU A 134 -24.97 -14.64 23.31
C GLU A 134 -24.97 -14.58 21.77
N LEU A 135 -24.37 -15.57 21.11
CA LEU A 135 -24.40 -15.68 19.64
C LEU A 135 -25.82 -15.89 19.10
N ARG A 136 -26.64 -16.71 19.77
CA ARG A 136 -28.02 -16.95 19.36
C ARG A 136 -28.90 -15.74 19.60
N GLU A 137 -28.72 -15.04 20.73
CA GLU A 137 -29.42 -13.78 21.01
C GLU A 137 -29.09 -12.71 19.97
N ALA A 138 -27.80 -12.51 19.69
CA ALA A 138 -27.35 -11.55 18.68
C ALA A 138 -27.85 -11.88 17.25
N LEU A 139 -27.96 -13.16 16.91
CA LEU A 139 -28.55 -13.61 15.65
C LEU A 139 -30.08 -13.43 15.61
N LEU A 140 -30.76 -13.70 16.72
CA LEU A 140 -32.20 -13.54 16.87
C LEU A 140 -32.63 -12.07 16.72
N GLU A 141 -31.92 -11.15 17.36
CA GLU A 141 -32.12 -9.70 17.21
C GLU A 141 -32.00 -9.23 15.75
N ARG A 142 -31.20 -9.94 14.95
CA ARG A 142 -30.97 -9.69 13.52
C ARG A 142 -31.88 -10.50 12.60
N GLY A 143 -32.76 -11.33 13.16
CA GLY A 143 -33.65 -12.21 12.39
C GLY A 143 -32.92 -13.30 11.61
N LEU A 144 -31.72 -13.68 12.02
CA LEU A 144 -30.89 -14.71 11.36
C LEU A 144 -31.06 -16.08 12.03
N GLU A 145 -30.79 -17.14 11.28
CA GLU A 145 -30.92 -18.52 11.77
C GLU A 145 -29.99 -18.80 12.96
N THR A 146 -30.57 -19.29 14.05
CA THR A 146 -29.88 -19.62 15.32
C THR A 146 -29.53 -21.11 15.47
N ALA A 147 -29.80 -21.92 14.45
CA ALA A 147 -29.50 -23.34 14.40
C ALA A 147 -28.04 -23.59 13.99
N GLY A 148 -27.35 -24.48 14.71
CA GLY A 148 -26.00 -24.90 14.34
C GLY A 148 -24.99 -24.92 15.48
N ARG A 149 -23.74 -25.24 15.13
CA ARG A 149 -22.58 -25.24 16.04
C ARG A 149 -22.11 -23.82 16.31
N LYS A 150 -21.34 -23.61 17.39
CA LYS A 150 -20.76 -22.30 17.75
C LYS A 150 -20.05 -21.63 16.56
N THR A 151 -19.32 -22.40 15.77
CA THR A 151 -18.60 -21.93 14.57
C THR A 151 -19.54 -21.42 13.47
N GLU A 152 -20.68 -22.08 13.27
CA GLU A 152 -21.68 -21.70 12.27
C GLU A 152 -22.44 -20.45 12.70
N LEU A 153 -22.77 -20.33 13.99
CA LEU A 153 -23.40 -19.12 14.55
C LEU A 153 -22.45 -17.92 14.49
N ALA A 154 -21.18 -18.13 14.84
CA ALA A 154 -20.15 -17.10 14.72
C ALA A 154 -19.95 -16.64 13.28
N ALA A 155 -19.91 -17.57 12.32
CA ALA A 155 -19.80 -17.24 10.89
C ALA A 155 -21.03 -16.46 10.40
N ARG A 156 -22.26 -16.88 10.76
CA ARG A 156 -23.49 -16.14 10.40
C ARG A 156 -23.52 -14.72 10.96
N LEU A 157 -23.09 -14.55 12.22
CA LEU A 157 -23.05 -13.23 12.84
C LEU A 157 -22.03 -12.30 12.17
N LEU A 158 -20.86 -12.84 11.80
CA LEU A 158 -19.86 -12.09 11.02
C LEU A 158 -20.39 -11.71 9.62
N LEU A 159 -21.20 -12.57 9.00
CA LEU A 159 -21.81 -12.30 7.69
C LEU A 159 -23.03 -11.37 7.76
N ALA A 160 -23.44 -10.93 8.95
CA ALA A 160 -24.56 -10.02 9.13
C ALA A 160 -24.25 -8.65 8.51
N PRO A 161 -25.21 -8.02 7.80
CA PRO A 161 -24.98 -6.81 7.00
C PRO A 161 -24.43 -5.64 7.83
N ASP A 162 -24.81 -5.56 9.11
CA ASP A 162 -24.35 -4.57 10.07
C ASP A 162 -22.93 -4.83 10.58
N LEU A 163 -22.43 -6.08 10.56
CA LEU A 163 -21.10 -6.44 11.06
C LEU A 163 -20.08 -6.74 9.95
N ARG A 164 -20.51 -6.86 8.69
CA ARG A 164 -19.66 -7.10 7.51
C ARG A 164 -18.49 -6.12 7.41
N HIS A 165 -18.70 -4.85 7.75
CA HIS A 165 -17.66 -3.81 7.69
C HIS A 165 -16.50 -4.04 8.68
N LEU A 166 -16.70 -4.89 9.68
CA LEU A 166 -15.70 -5.30 10.67
C LEU A 166 -14.99 -6.60 10.26
N VAL A 167 -15.55 -7.36 9.33
CA VAL A 167 -15.00 -8.65 8.89
C VAL A 167 -13.89 -8.43 7.88
N ALA A 168 -12.64 -8.59 8.36
CA ALA A 168 -11.42 -8.71 7.56
C ALA A 168 -11.31 -7.73 6.38
N GLN A 169 -10.80 -6.54 6.66
CA GLN A 169 -10.51 -5.53 5.65
C GLN A 169 -9.42 -6.03 4.70
N LYS A 170 -9.75 -6.25 3.42
CA LYS A 170 -8.74 -6.51 2.39
C LYS A 170 -8.06 -5.19 2.03
N ARG A 171 -6.73 -5.16 2.10
CA ARG A 171 -5.91 -3.99 1.79
C ARG A 171 -4.91 -4.33 0.70
N VAL A 172 -4.74 -3.42 -0.24
CA VAL A 172 -3.77 -3.56 -1.33
C VAL A 172 -3.09 -2.21 -1.53
N SER A 173 -1.76 -2.20 -1.52
CA SER A 173 -0.98 -1.00 -1.83
C SER A 173 -1.16 -0.59 -3.28
N LEU A 174 -1.13 0.70 -3.54
CA LEU A 174 -1.10 1.22 -4.90
C LEU A 174 0.31 1.07 -5.48
N PRO A 175 0.43 0.62 -6.73
CA PRO A 175 1.70 0.67 -7.46
C PRO A 175 2.20 2.10 -7.57
N ALA A 176 3.51 2.31 -7.46
CA ALA A 176 4.13 3.64 -7.57
C ALA A 176 3.84 4.35 -8.90
N ALA A 177 3.58 3.58 -9.97
CA ALA A 177 3.22 4.11 -11.29
C ALA A 177 1.78 4.66 -11.37
N THR A 178 0.89 4.27 -10.44
CA THR A 178 -0.49 4.74 -10.43
C THR A 178 -0.62 6.01 -9.60
N ALA A 179 -1.00 7.12 -10.24
CA ALA A 179 -1.36 8.35 -9.54
C ALA A 179 -2.64 8.14 -8.72
N HIS A 180 -2.61 8.54 -7.45
CA HIS A 180 -3.72 8.41 -6.50
C HIS A 180 -4.96 9.22 -6.94
N GLU A 181 -4.77 10.32 -7.65
CA GLU A 181 -5.84 11.18 -8.16
C GLU A 181 -6.73 10.45 -9.18
N ASN A 182 -6.11 9.71 -10.10
CA ASN A 182 -6.77 9.05 -11.23
C ASN A 182 -7.39 7.69 -10.89
N LEU A 183 -7.37 7.29 -9.60
CA LEU A 183 -7.88 6.00 -9.18
C LEU A 183 -9.41 5.96 -9.21
N THR A 184 -9.96 5.08 -10.05
CA THR A 184 -11.41 4.83 -10.16
C THR A 184 -11.85 3.58 -9.38
N LEU A 185 -13.15 3.45 -9.10
CA LEU A 185 -13.71 2.27 -8.43
C LEU A 185 -13.40 0.95 -9.16
N PRO A 186 -13.58 0.82 -10.50
CA PRO A 186 -13.23 -0.42 -11.21
C PRO A 186 -11.76 -0.80 -11.09
N MET A 187 -10.86 0.19 -11.12
CA MET A 187 -9.43 -0.04 -10.92
C MET A 187 -9.15 -0.54 -9.50
N ALA A 188 -9.77 0.08 -8.50
CA ALA A 188 -9.63 -0.31 -7.09
C ALA A 188 -10.15 -1.73 -6.81
N LEU A 189 -11.30 -2.11 -7.39
CA LEU A 189 -11.84 -3.47 -7.31
C LEU A 189 -10.90 -4.49 -7.95
N ARG A 190 -10.29 -4.15 -9.10
CA ARG A 190 -9.29 -5.00 -9.73
C ARG A 190 -8.05 -5.18 -8.85
N LEU A 191 -7.57 -4.13 -8.17
CA LEU A 191 -6.49 -4.28 -7.18
C LEU A 191 -6.90 -5.21 -6.02
N LEU A 192 -8.10 -5.03 -5.50
CA LEU A 192 -8.62 -5.85 -4.41
C LEU A 192 -8.82 -7.32 -4.81
N SER A 193 -8.92 -7.65 -6.11
CA SER A 193 -8.98 -9.04 -6.58
C SER A 193 -7.63 -9.76 -6.62
N PHE A 194 -6.50 -9.09 -6.32
CA PHE A 194 -5.19 -9.76 -6.31
C PHE A 194 -5.12 -10.93 -5.31
N PRO A 195 -4.40 -12.02 -5.64
CA PRO A 195 -3.69 -12.33 -6.90
C PRO A 195 -4.63 -12.64 -8.08
N LEU A 196 -4.37 -12.06 -9.26
CA LEU A 196 -5.22 -12.20 -10.45
C LEU A 196 -4.67 -13.29 -11.37
N ARG A 197 -5.44 -14.35 -11.64
CA ARG A 197 -5.08 -15.37 -12.62
C ARG A 197 -5.29 -14.82 -14.03
N LEU A 198 -4.21 -14.71 -14.81
CA LEU A 198 -4.25 -14.23 -16.20
C LEU A 198 -4.59 -15.36 -17.18
N GLY A 199 -4.15 -16.58 -16.87
CA GLY A 199 -4.35 -17.75 -17.72
C GLY A 199 -3.25 -18.78 -17.55
N ALA A 200 -3.25 -19.80 -18.39
CA ALA A 200 -2.18 -20.79 -18.48
C ALA A 200 -1.15 -20.35 -19.52
N MET A 201 0.12 -20.69 -19.30
CA MET A 201 1.18 -20.46 -20.28
C MET A 201 0.91 -21.29 -21.56
N PRO A 202 0.81 -20.67 -22.75
CA PRO A 202 0.44 -21.36 -23.98
C PRO A 202 1.55 -22.31 -24.46
N ASP A 203 2.79 -21.83 -24.60
CA ASP A 203 3.89 -22.57 -25.24
C ASP A 203 5.18 -22.58 -24.41
N GLY A 204 5.86 -23.74 -24.36
CA GLY A 204 7.19 -23.91 -23.76
C GLY A 204 7.31 -25.06 -22.76
N ALA A 205 8.46 -25.14 -22.08
CA ALA A 205 8.76 -26.16 -21.04
C ALA A 205 7.81 -26.10 -19.82
N HIS A 206 7.09 -25.00 -19.65
CA HIS A 206 6.11 -24.78 -18.59
C HIS A 206 4.69 -24.57 -19.15
N SER A 207 4.39 -25.11 -20.34
CA SER A 207 3.03 -25.08 -20.90
C SER A 207 2.03 -25.68 -19.91
N GLY A 208 0.86 -25.04 -19.77
CA GLY A 208 -0.18 -25.44 -18.81
C GLY A 208 0.02 -24.94 -17.37
N CYS A 209 1.18 -24.35 -17.04
CA CYS A 209 1.39 -23.71 -15.73
C CYS A 209 0.59 -22.41 -15.62
N ASP A 210 0.06 -22.15 -14.42
CA ASP A 210 -0.76 -20.96 -14.16
C ASP A 210 0.08 -19.70 -14.01
N VAL A 211 -0.35 -18.64 -14.70
CA VAL A 211 0.24 -17.31 -14.64
C VAL A 211 -0.65 -16.42 -13.78
N THR A 212 -0.08 -15.89 -12.68
CA THR A 212 -0.76 -14.95 -11.79
C THR A 212 -0.05 -13.60 -11.77
N LEU A 213 -0.83 -12.53 -11.77
CA LEU A 213 -0.36 -11.18 -11.52
C LEU A 213 -0.56 -10.86 -10.04
N ALA A 214 0.44 -10.26 -9.40
CA ALA A 214 0.37 -9.87 -7.99
C ALA A 214 1.08 -8.53 -7.75
N ASN A 215 0.77 -7.88 -6.63
CA ASN A 215 1.45 -6.67 -6.19
C ASN A 215 2.28 -6.93 -4.94
N GLY A 216 3.56 -6.56 -4.96
CA GLY A 216 4.50 -6.78 -3.87
C GLY A 216 5.15 -5.49 -3.36
N LYS A 217 6.05 -5.64 -2.37
CA LYS A 217 6.80 -4.52 -1.78
C LYS A 217 7.67 -3.74 -2.77
N PHE A 218 8.12 -4.41 -3.85
CA PHE A 218 8.98 -3.81 -4.87
C PHE A 218 8.21 -3.39 -6.11
N GLY A 219 6.88 -3.45 -6.06
CA GLY A 219 6.01 -3.21 -7.19
C GLY A 219 5.35 -4.48 -7.72
N PRO A 220 4.64 -4.34 -8.84
CA PRO A 220 3.83 -5.41 -9.41
C PRO A 220 4.69 -6.41 -10.19
N TYR A 221 4.31 -7.68 -10.12
CA TYR A 221 5.07 -8.79 -10.70
C TYR A 221 4.13 -9.88 -11.22
N VAL A 222 4.61 -10.62 -12.21
CA VAL A 222 3.98 -11.85 -12.68
C VAL A 222 4.68 -13.04 -12.03
N LYS A 223 3.90 -14.02 -11.63
CA LYS A 223 4.33 -15.27 -11.04
C LYS A 223 3.85 -16.43 -11.91
N LEU A 224 4.79 -17.29 -12.28
CA LEU A 224 4.52 -18.59 -12.90
C LEU A 224 4.49 -19.65 -11.81
N HIS A 225 3.35 -20.30 -11.66
CA HIS A 225 3.17 -21.44 -10.75
C HIS A 225 3.66 -22.70 -11.44
N VAL A 226 4.87 -23.14 -11.08
CA VAL A 226 5.45 -24.35 -11.67
C VAL A 226 4.79 -25.55 -11.00
N GLN A 227 3.98 -26.29 -11.75
CA GLN A 227 3.40 -27.53 -11.23
C GLN A 227 4.50 -28.62 -11.13
N PRO A 228 4.49 -29.45 -10.09
CA PRO A 228 5.34 -30.63 -10.05
C PRO A 228 4.98 -31.55 -11.23
N PRO A 229 5.94 -32.31 -11.79
CA PRO A 229 5.69 -33.18 -12.93
C PRO A 229 4.56 -34.16 -12.60
N ALA A 230 3.47 -34.09 -13.36
CA ALA A 230 2.39 -35.06 -13.27
C ALA A 230 2.91 -36.41 -13.79
N ALA A 231 3.00 -37.39 -12.89
CA ALA A 231 3.53 -38.75 -13.06
C ALA A 231 5.05 -38.94 -12.86
N ALA A 232 5.48 -38.99 -11.59
CA ALA A 232 6.28 -40.11 -11.11
C ALA A 232 5.53 -40.71 -9.93
N GLU A 233 5.05 -41.94 -10.12
CA GLU A 233 4.40 -42.74 -9.09
C GLU A 233 5.39 -43.01 -7.94
N ALA A 234 4.82 -43.32 -6.79
CA ALA A 234 5.48 -43.48 -5.51
C ALA A 234 6.72 -44.37 -5.54
N ASP A 235 7.87 -43.80 -5.16
CA ASP A 235 8.92 -44.53 -4.47
C ASP A 235 9.05 -43.94 -3.06
N ALA A 236 8.85 -44.80 -2.06
CA ALA A 236 8.66 -44.44 -0.65
C ALA A 236 9.93 -43.96 0.09
N ASP A 237 11.02 -43.69 -0.62
CA ASP A 237 12.32 -43.34 -0.04
C ASP A 237 13.04 -42.23 -0.83
N ALA A 238 12.32 -41.19 -1.25
CA ALA A 238 12.91 -39.97 -1.80
C ALA A 238 12.87 -38.83 -0.78
N GLU A 239 14.04 -38.54 -0.24
CA GLU A 239 14.43 -37.35 0.53
C GLU A 239 13.70 -36.08 0.02
N GLU A 240 13.17 -35.27 0.93
CA GLU A 240 12.35 -34.07 0.69
C GLU A 240 12.87 -33.20 -0.48
N ALA A 241 12.41 -33.50 -1.70
CA ALA A 241 12.75 -32.70 -2.87
C ALA A 241 12.13 -31.31 -2.70
N GLU A 242 12.97 -30.26 -2.68
CA GLU A 242 12.51 -28.87 -2.56
C GLU A 242 11.36 -28.61 -3.54
N PRO A 243 10.25 -27.99 -3.11
CA PRO A 243 9.14 -27.69 -4.00
C PRO A 243 9.64 -26.86 -5.18
N PRO A 244 9.14 -27.12 -6.42
CA PRO A 244 9.60 -26.42 -7.60
C PRO A 244 9.49 -24.91 -7.40
N LYS A 245 10.60 -24.20 -7.63
CA LYS A 245 10.68 -22.76 -7.38
C LYS A 245 9.87 -22.02 -8.45
N ASP A 246 8.82 -21.33 -8.00
CA ASP A 246 8.02 -20.46 -8.86
C ASP A 246 8.89 -19.38 -9.52
N VAL A 247 8.61 -19.10 -10.79
CA VAL A 247 9.36 -18.09 -11.54
C VAL A 247 8.67 -16.75 -11.43
N LEU A 248 9.42 -15.74 -10.97
CA LEU A 248 8.92 -14.38 -10.75
C LEU A 248 9.56 -13.42 -11.76
N ALA A 249 8.72 -12.63 -12.43
CA ALA A 249 9.15 -11.56 -13.33
C ALA A 249 8.50 -10.23 -12.90
N SER A 250 9.33 -9.25 -12.54
CA SER A 250 8.86 -7.90 -12.24
C SER A 250 8.34 -7.20 -13.49
N LEU A 251 7.25 -6.45 -13.37
CA LEU A 251 6.79 -5.57 -14.43
C LEU A 251 7.74 -4.37 -14.59
N PRO A 252 7.85 -3.80 -15.80
CA PRO A 252 8.51 -2.52 -15.99
C PRO A 252 7.71 -1.41 -15.30
N LYS A 253 8.39 -0.32 -14.92
CA LYS A 253 7.78 0.79 -14.16
C LYS A 253 6.65 1.50 -14.90
N GLU A 254 6.70 1.48 -16.23
CA GLU A 254 5.71 2.11 -17.11
C GLU A 254 4.51 1.21 -17.39
N ALA A 255 4.59 -0.09 -17.07
CA ALA A 255 3.49 -1.00 -17.32
C ALA A 255 2.32 -0.74 -16.38
N CYS A 256 1.14 -0.64 -17.00
CA CYS A 256 -0.11 -0.44 -16.32
C CYS A 256 -0.64 -1.79 -15.80
N VAL A 257 -0.64 -1.98 -14.48
CA VAL A 257 -1.09 -3.22 -13.81
C VAL A 257 -2.51 -3.65 -14.22
N TYR A 258 -3.34 -2.70 -14.64
CA TYR A 258 -4.73 -2.94 -15.02
C TYR A 258 -4.91 -3.41 -16.45
N ALA A 259 -3.92 -3.26 -17.32
CA ALA A 259 -4.07 -3.52 -18.76
C ALA A 259 -3.28 -4.74 -19.26
N ILE A 260 -2.48 -5.36 -18.38
CA ILE A 260 -1.58 -6.44 -18.79
C ILE A 260 -2.38 -7.65 -19.24
N ALA A 261 -2.10 -8.04 -20.49
CA ALA A 261 -2.60 -9.25 -21.11
C ALA A 261 -1.72 -10.46 -20.76
N LEU A 262 -2.24 -11.66 -21.00
CA LEU A 262 -1.50 -12.90 -20.83
C LEU A 262 -0.24 -12.93 -21.70
N ASP A 263 -0.31 -12.44 -22.93
CA ASP A 263 0.82 -12.47 -23.89
C ASP A 263 2.02 -11.66 -23.39
N GLU A 264 1.79 -10.44 -22.89
CA GLU A 264 2.82 -9.59 -22.30
C GLU A 264 3.44 -10.24 -21.05
N ALA A 265 2.60 -10.85 -20.22
CA ALA A 265 3.05 -11.56 -19.02
C ALA A 265 3.93 -12.78 -19.37
N VAL A 266 3.55 -13.52 -20.41
CA VAL A 266 4.31 -14.67 -20.92
C VAL A 266 5.65 -14.23 -21.49
N GLU A 267 5.70 -13.14 -22.26
CA GLU A 267 6.98 -12.59 -22.77
C GLU A 267 7.94 -12.23 -21.64
N LEU A 268 7.45 -11.58 -20.57
CA LEU A 268 8.26 -11.22 -19.41
C LEU A 268 8.83 -12.47 -18.71
N LEU A 269 8.00 -13.50 -18.56
CA LEU A 269 8.42 -14.78 -17.96
C LEU A 269 9.43 -15.52 -18.85
N GLN A 270 9.23 -15.56 -20.16
CA GLN A 270 10.17 -16.18 -21.10
C GLN A 270 11.52 -15.46 -21.09
N ARG A 271 11.54 -14.12 -21.07
CA ARG A 271 12.77 -13.32 -20.92
C ARG A 271 13.46 -13.61 -19.58
N ARG A 272 12.69 -13.89 -18.51
CA ARG A 272 13.24 -14.25 -17.20
C ARG A 272 13.86 -15.64 -17.20
N LEU A 273 13.16 -16.63 -17.76
CA LEU A 273 13.63 -18.01 -17.91
C LEU A 273 14.92 -18.07 -18.73
N ALA A 274 15.01 -17.29 -19.82
CA ALA A 274 16.21 -17.21 -20.65
C ALA A 274 17.44 -16.62 -19.94
N ARG A 275 17.25 -15.78 -18.90
CA ARG A 275 18.34 -15.15 -18.13
C ARG A 275 18.86 -16.02 -16.97
N GLY A 276 18.14 -17.08 -16.60
CA GLY A 276 18.45 -17.95 -15.46
C GLY A 276 18.15 -17.33 -14.08
N PRO A 277 18.17 -18.14 -13.00
CA PRO A 277 17.92 -17.67 -11.65
C PRO A 277 19.14 -16.94 -11.09
N GLY A 278 19.18 -15.60 -11.12
CA GLY A 278 20.24 -14.88 -10.37
C GLY A 278 20.68 -13.49 -10.83
N ARG A 279 19.89 -12.74 -11.60
CA ARG A 279 20.18 -11.31 -11.85
C ARG A 279 18.97 -10.42 -11.64
#